data_AF-A0A8T6M1U6-F1
#
_entry.id   AF-A0A8T6M1U6-F1
#
_cell.length_a   1.000
_cell.length_b   1.000
_cell.length_c   1.000
_cell.angle_alpha   90.00
_cell.angle_beta   90.00
_cell.angle_gamma   90.00
#
_symmetry.space_group_name_H-M   'P 1'
#
loop_
_entity.id
_entity.type
_entity.pdbx_description
1 polymer ?
#
loop_
_entity_poly.entity_id
_entity_poly.type
_entity_poly.pdbx_seq_one_letter_code
_entity_poly.pdbx_strand_id
1 'polypeptide(L)'
;MNKEYLLRRKKAKELNTKLKDLCIGIVLIGSVAYSSKKVTKKSDLDILLITKFKKMNFKEFYKRINQTYESKVINDAIKTKFNIFSVVYEEEFEIGLHIWDIKAFNNVINLTEKNILFRRNEISKNYPKVSKYRTFRNISGKEIKLKKVYKKINSGKTIEFSAFIEKDHEFYPDVQLTNLLLNPIILSENKKIIKKGIEKMRKNLQIKLNKMYPQKNKKELDLFNALPDRIKEKIDLNLKKKLRF
;
A
#
# COMPACT_ATOMS: atom_id res chain seq x y z
N MET A 1 -6.78 -22.88 -14.00
CA MET A 1 -6.03 -21.71 -13.50
C MET A 1 -6.81 -20.45 -13.87
N ASN A 2 -7.02 -19.47 -12.96
CA ASN A 2 -7.88 -18.31 -13.21
C ASN A 2 -7.28 -17.38 -14.30
N LYS A 3 -7.98 -17.21 -15.43
CA LYS A 3 -7.53 -16.40 -16.58
C LYS A 3 -7.31 -14.93 -16.22
N GLU A 4 -8.23 -14.32 -15.46
CA GLU A 4 -8.15 -12.91 -15.05
C GLU A 4 -6.92 -12.64 -14.15
N TYR A 5 -6.59 -13.60 -13.29
CA TYR A 5 -5.37 -13.56 -12.48
C TYR A 5 -4.11 -13.65 -13.34
N LEU A 6 -4.07 -14.57 -14.32
CA LEU A 6 -2.91 -14.73 -15.19
C LEU A 6 -2.64 -13.50 -16.03
N LEU A 7 -3.69 -12.87 -16.55
CA LEU A 7 -3.59 -11.64 -17.33
C LEU A 7 -2.92 -10.52 -16.51
N ARG A 8 -3.40 -10.26 -15.29
CA ARG A 8 -2.82 -9.26 -14.38
C ARG A 8 -1.41 -9.61 -13.94
N ARG A 9 -1.10 -10.89 -13.73
CA ARG A 9 0.27 -11.35 -13.42
C ARG A 9 1.22 -11.17 -14.58
N LYS A 10 0.78 -11.39 -15.83
CA LYS A 10 1.56 -11.11 -17.03
C LYS A 10 1.88 -9.62 -17.12
N LYS A 11 0.87 -8.76 -17.01
CA LYS A 11 1.05 -7.30 -17.01
C LYS A 11 1.98 -6.81 -15.88
N ALA A 12 1.85 -7.38 -14.68
CA ALA A 12 2.75 -7.07 -13.56
C ALA A 12 4.22 -7.40 -13.87
N LYS A 13 4.48 -8.54 -14.54
CA LYS A 13 5.82 -8.91 -14.99
C LYS A 13 6.35 -7.97 -16.07
N GLU A 14 5.52 -7.56 -17.02
CA GLU A 14 5.89 -6.58 -18.05
C GLU A 14 6.28 -5.23 -17.44
N LEU A 15 5.47 -4.72 -16.51
CA LEU A 15 5.76 -3.49 -15.77
C LEU A 15 7.04 -3.62 -14.94
N ASN A 16 7.27 -4.77 -14.29
CA ASN A 16 8.50 -5.05 -13.58
C ASN A 16 9.73 -4.98 -14.51
N THR A 17 9.67 -5.61 -15.68
CA THR A 17 10.77 -5.56 -16.67
C THR A 17 11.06 -4.13 -17.11
N LYS A 18 10.03 -3.31 -17.32
CA LYS A 18 10.16 -1.91 -17.74
C LYS A 18 10.71 -0.99 -16.64
N LEU A 19 10.48 -1.30 -15.37
CA LEU A 19 10.66 -0.32 -14.28
C LEU A 19 11.71 -0.69 -13.23
N LYS A 20 12.19 -1.95 -13.20
CA LYS A 20 13.02 -2.48 -12.11
C LYS A 20 14.32 -1.68 -11.86
N ASP A 21 14.96 -1.17 -12.90
CA ASP A 21 16.20 -0.37 -12.85
C ASP A 21 15.98 1.03 -12.28
N LEU A 22 14.74 1.55 -12.34
CA LEU A 22 14.38 2.85 -11.76
C LEU A 22 13.99 2.75 -10.27
N CYS A 23 13.84 1.53 -9.74
CA CYS A 23 13.29 1.26 -8.42
C CYS A 23 14.30 0.56 -7.50
N ILE A 24 14.11 0.71 -6.19
CA ILE A 24 14.75 -0.14 -5.17
C ILE A 24 14.06 -1.50 -5.12
N GLY A 25 12.74 -1.51 -5.31
CA GLY A 25 11.99 -2.74 -5.45
C GLY A 25 10.57 -2.50 -5.96
N ILE A 26 10.00 -3.56 -6.52
CA ILE A 26 8.67 -3.59 -7.12
C ILE A 26 7.91 -4.74 -6.48
N VAL A 27 6.72 -4.44 -5.96
CA VAL A 27 5.92 -5.37 -5.18
C VAL A 27 4.49 -5.39 -5.71
N LEU A 28 4.00 -6.55 -6.10
CA LEU A 28 2.59 -6.75 -6.37
C LEU A 28 1.84 -6.81 -5.05
N ILE A 29 0.81 -5.97 -4.91
CA ILE A 29 -0.06 -5.89 -3.73
C ILE A 29 -1.53 -6.09 -4.17
N GLY A 30 -2.46 -5.96 -3.22
CA GLY A 30 -3.89 -6.10 -3.53
C GLY A 30 -4.32 -7.54 -3.81
N SER A 31 -5.55 -7.73 -4.27
CA SER A 31 -6.18 -9.05 -4.45
C SER A 31 -5.43 -9.96 -5.42
N VAL A 32 -4.74 -9.38 -6.41
CA VAL A 32 -3.89 -10.14 -7.34
C VAL A 32 -2.71 -10.79 -6.61
N ALA A 33 -2.20 -10.21 -5.52
CA ALA A 33 -1.13 -10.81 -4.74
C ALA A 33 -1.63 -11.99 -3.86
N TYR A 34 -2.72 -11.79 -3.13
CA TYR A 34 -3.15 -12.71 -2.07
C TYR A 34 -4.36 -13.60 -2.37
N SER A 35 -5.06 -13.39 -3.50
CA SER A 35 -6.35 -14.01 -3.76
C SER A 35 -6.50 -14.45 -5.23
N SER A 36 -5.54 -15.22 -5.74
CA SER A 36 -5.48 -15.64 -7.16
C SER A 36 -6.78 -16.28 -7.68
N LYS A 37 -7.52 -17.03 -6.85
CA LYS A 37 -8.78 -17.68 -7.23
C LYS A 37 -9.98 -16.72 -7.34
N LYS A 38 -9.93 -15.53 -6.72
CA LYS A 38 -11.06 -14.58 -6.66
C LYS A 38 -10.81 -13.27 -7.41
N VAL A 39 -9.78 -13.24 -8.26
CA VAL A 39 -9.56 -12.16 -9.22
C VAL A 39 -10.63 -12.25 -10.31
N THR A 40 -11.30 -11.13 -10.57
CA THR A 40 -12.39 -11.01 -11.56
C THR A 40 -12.03 -9.95 -12.60
N LYS A 41 -12.85 -9.83 -13.65
CA LYS A 41 -12.71 -8.76 -14.67
C LYS A 41 -12.70 -7.34 -14.08
N LYS A 42 -13.40 -7.13 -12.96
CA LYS A 42 -13.46 -5.85 -12.24
C LYS A 42 -12.32 -5.64 -11.23
N SER A 43 -11.36 -6.56 -11.18
CA SER A 43 -10.23 -6.41 -10.26
C SER A 43 -9.16 -5.53 -10.90
N ASP A 44 -8.62 -4.60 -10.14
CA ASP A 44 -7.53 -3.74 -10.60
C ASP A 44 -6.18 -4.47 -10.41
N LEU A 45 -5.12 -3.87 -10.95
CA LEU A 45 -3.73 -4.29 -10.72
C LEU A 45 -3.00 -3.23 -9.89
N ASP A 46 -2.76 -3.52 -8.61
CA ASP A 46 -2.02 -2.64 -7.71
C ASP A 46 -0.55 -3.06 -7.58
N ILE A 47 0.37 -2.17 -7.93
CA ILE A 47 1.82 -2.37 -7.81
C ILE A 47 2.41 -1.26 -6.94
N LEU A 48 3.13 -1.66 -5.91
CA LEU A 48 3.94 -0.78 -5.08
C LEU A 48 5.37 -0.69 -5.63
N LEU A 49 5.79 0.53 -5.95
CA LEU A 49 7.14 0.89 -6.37
C LEU A 49 7.84 1.60 -5.22
N ILE A 50 8.98 1.06 -4.76
CA ILE A 50 9.79 1.67 -3.71
C ILE A 50 11.03 2.27 -4.37
N THR A 51 11.31 3.54 -4.12
CA THR A 51 12.36 4.30 -4.81
C THR A 51 12.98 5.37 -3.89
N LYS A 52 13.93 6.16 -4.39
CA LYS A 52 14.40 7.41 -3.77
C LYS A 52 13.98 8.56 -4.68
N PHE A 53 13.00 9.37 -4.29
CA PHE A 53 12.44 10.42 -5.15
C PHE A 53 13.52 11.35 -5.69
N LYS A 54 14.48 11.77 -4.85
CA LYS A 54 15.58 12.64 -5.26
C LYS A 54 16.54 12.02 -6.30
N LYS A 55 16.52 10.70 -6.48
CA LYS A 55 17.43 9.97 -7.40
C LYS A 55 16.70 9.34 -8.58
N MET A 56 15.37 9.34 -8.58
CA MET A 56 14.57 8.67 -9.62
C MET A 56 14.48 9.55 -10.87
N ASN A 57 14.77 8.98 -12.04
CA ASN A 57 14.48 9.63 -13.31
C ASN A 57 12.98 9.51 -13.63
N PHE A 58 12.18 10.46 -13.13
CA PHE A 58 10.73 10.42 -13.33
C PHE A 58 10.30 10.66 -14.78
N LYS A 59 11.05 11.41 -15.59
CA LYS A 59 10.73 11.57 -17.01
C LYS A 59 10.78 10.23 -17.73
N GLU A 60 11.83 9.45 -17.49
CA GLU A 60 11.97 8.11 -18.04
C GLU A 60 10.89 7.16 -17.48
N PHE A 61 10.58 7.24 -16.19
CA PHE A 61 9.48 6.47 -15.60
C PHE A 61 8.15 6.70 -16.34
N TYR A 62 7.72 7.95 -16.50
CA TYR A 62 6.46 8.29 -17.19
C TYR A 62 6.48 7.88 -18.66
N LYS A 63 7.62 8.05 -19.35
CA LYS A 63 7.83 7.57 -20.72
C LYS A 63 7.62 6.06 -20.83
N ARG A 64 8.21 5.26 -19.94
CA ARG A 64 8.13 3.78 -19.99
C ARG A 64 6.74 3.21 -19.70
N ILE A 65 5.90 3.96 -18.98
CA ILE A 65 4.49 3.61 -18.76
C ILE A 65 3.52 4.30 -19.73
N ASN A 66 4.05 5.07 -20.69
CA ASN A 66 3.28 5.84 -21.67
C ASN A 66 2.23 6.77 -21.03
N GLN A 67 2.61 7.47 -19.95
CA GLN A 67 1.75 8.44 -19.26
C GLN A 67 2.33 9.85 -19.35
N THR A 68 1.47 10.86 -19.30
CA THR A 68 1.87 12.27 -19.34
C THR A 68 2.72 12.64 -18.12
N TYR A 69 3.88 13.24 -18.36
CA TYR A 69 4.78 13.65 -17.28
C TYR A 69 4.20 14.78 -16.43
N GLU A 70 4.05 14.54 -15.13
CA GLU A 70 3.46 15.49 -14.19
C GLU A 70 4.52 16.33 -13.46
N SER A 71 5.13 17.26 -14.18
CA SER A 71 6.26 18.07 -13.69
C SER A 71 6.01 18.73 -12.32
N LYS A 72 4.83 19.31 -12.09
CA LYS A 72 4.47 19.96 -10.82
C LYS A 72 4.42 18.97 -9.65
N VAL A 73 3.82 17.80 -9.85
CA VAL A 73 3.72 16.74 -8.84
C VAL A 73 5.11 16.23 -8.49
N ILE A 74 5.92 15.94 -9.51
CA ILE A 74 7.28 15.44 -9.32
C ILE A 74 8.19 16.45 -8.63
N ASN A 75 8.08 17.73 -8.98
CA ASN A 75 8.83 18.79 -8.28
C ASN A 75 8.46 18.86 -6.79
N ASP A 76 7.18 18.73 -6.45
CA ASP A 76 6.73 18.69 -5.05
C ASP A 76 7.22 17.43 -4.32
N ALA A 77 7.27 16.28 -5.01
CA ALA A 77 7.81 15.02 -4.48
C ALA A 77 9.31 15.12 -4.16
N ILE A 78 10.11 15.67 -5.09
CA ILE A 78 11.56 15.85 -4.93
C ILE A 78 11.87 16.84 -3.80
N LYS A 79 11.05 17.89 -3.65
CA LYS A 79 11.08 18.83 -2.53
C LYS A 79 10.50 18.25 -1.23
N THR A 80 10.22 16.95 -1.18
CA THR A 80 9.77 16.22 0.02
C THR A 80 8.47 16.74 0.63
N LYS A 81 7.59 17.38 -0.16
CA LYS A 81 6.27 17.82 0.32
C LYS A 81 5.34 16.65 0.61
N PHE A 82 5.59 15.51 -0.01
CA PHE A 82 4.96 14.23 0.25
C PHE A 82 5.96 13.11 -0.06
N ASN A 83 5.71 11.92 0.48
CA ASN A 83 6.57 10.76 0.28
C ASN A 83 5.84 9.58 -0.36
N ILE A 84 4.57 9.76 -0.70
CA ILE A 84 3.74 8.77 -1.39
C ILE A 84 2.87 9.47 -2.43
N PHE A 85 2.78 8.89 -3.62
CA PHE A 85 1.77 9.24 -4.62
C PHE A 85 1.38 8.02 -5.45
N SER A 86 0.44 8.18 -6.37
CA SER A 86 0.07 7.11 -7.29
C SER A 86 -0.19 7.64 -8.69
N VAL A 87 0.17 6.84 -9.68
CA VAL A 87 -0.24 7.00 -11.07
C VAL A 87 -1.23 5.88 -11.36
N VAL A 88 -2.44 6.26 -11.76
CA VAL A 88 -3.53 5.31 -12.05
C VAL A 88 -4.01 5.59 -13.46
N TYR A 89 -4.14 4.53 -14.25
CA TYR A 89 -4.57 4.62 -15.64
C TYR A 89 -5.28 3.32 -16.05
N GLU A 90 -6.13 3.42 -17.07
CA GLU A 90 -6.88 2.30 -17.62
C GLU A 90 -6.16 1.77 -18.88
N GLU A 91 -6.02 0.45 -18.98
CA GLU A 91 -5.72 -0.23 -20.24
C GLU A 91 -6.83 -1.27 -20.52
N GLU A 92 -6.55 -2.55 -20.28
CA GLU A 92 -7.56 -3.62 -20.27
C GLU A 92 -8.30 -3.72 -18.93
N PHE A 93 -7.71 -3.15 -17.88
CA PHE A 93 -8.20 -2.99 -16.52
C PHE A 93 -7.43 -1.85 -15.85
N GLU A 94 -7.92 -1.34 -14.71
CA GLU A 94 -7.25 -0.28 -13.97
C GLU A 94 -5.88 -0.75 -13.44
N ILE A 95 -4.83 0.03 -13.71
CA ILE A 95 -3.47 -0.20 -13.21
C ILE A 95 -3.13 0.91 -12.22
N GLY A 96 -2.97 0.53 -10.95
CA GLY A 96 -2.52 1.40 -9.86
C GLY A 96 -1.03 1.25 -9.59
N LEU A 97 -0.21 2.22 -10.00
CA LEU A 97 1.20 2.32 -9.60
C LEU A 97 1.31 3.21 -8.37
N HIS A 98 1.52 2.61 -7.21
CA HIS A 98 1.74 3.33 -5.94
C HIS A 98 3.22 3.53 -5.72
N ILE A 99 3.69 4.78 -5.75
CA ILE A 99 5.11 5.10 -5.63
C ILE A 99 5.39 5.61 -4.22
N TRP A 100 6.25 4.90 -3.51
CA TRP A 100 6.73 5.24 -2.16
C TRP A 100 8.19 5.66 -2.24
N ASP A 101 8.52 6.79 -1.64
CA ASP A 101 9.90 7.07 -1.28
C ASP A 101 10.36 6.05 -0.22
N ILE A 102 11.65 5.73 -0.21
CA ILE A 102 12.24 4.81 0.75
C ILE A 102 11.97 5.24 2.20
N LYS A 103 11.85 6.56 2.45
CA LYS A 103 11.41 7.06 3.77
C LYS A 103 10.02 6.55 4.13
N ALA A 104 9.08 6.55 3.19
CA ALA A 104 7.73 6.06 3.44
C ALA A 104 7.71 4.56 3.75
N PHE A 105 8.49 3.77 3.00
CA PHE A 105 8.66 2.34 3.29
C PHE A 105 9.27 2.12 4.68
N ASN A 106 10.34 2.85 5.01
CA ASN A 106 10.99 2.78 6.32
C ASN A 106 10.02 3.10 7.47
N ASN A 107 9.19 4.13 7.30
CA ASN A 107 8.18 4.50 8.28
C ASN A 107 7.19 3.36 8.54
N VAL A 108 6.72 2.68 7.48
CA VAL A 108 5.81 1.54 7.62
C VAL A 108 6.50 0.34 8.28
N ILE A 109 7.70 -0.05 7.84
CA ILE A 109 8.37 -1.25 8.38
C ILE A 109 8.87 -1.06 9.82
N ASN A 110 9.14 0.18 10.23
CA ASN A 110 9.53 0.49 11.60
C ASN A 110 8.32 0.80 12.49
N LEU A 111 7.11 0.92 11.92
CA LEU A 111 5.91 1.35 12.62
C LEU A 111 6.10 2.74 13.27
N THR A 112 6.71 3.66 12.52
CA THR A 112 7.10 5.01 12.96
C THR A 112 6.58 6.08 12.03
N GLU A 113 6.47 7.31 12.54
CA GLU A 113 6.10 8.52 11.80
C GLU A 113 4.78 8.42 11.00
N LYS A 114 4.30 9.56 10.51
CA LYS A 114 3.21 9.60 9.53
C LYS A 114 3.82 9.72 8.14
N ASN A 115 3.24 9.03 7.18
CA ASN A 115 3.48 9.29 5.77
C ASN A 115 2.55 10.39 5.26
N ILE A 116 2.96 11.01 4.17
CA ILE A 116 2.23 12.09 3.53
C ILE A 116 1.89 11.63 2.12
N LEU A 117 0.61 11.39 1.88
CA LEU A 117 0.07 10.93 0.61
C LEU A 117 -0.39 12.13 -0.23
N PHE A 118 0.11 12.24 -1.45
CA PHE A 118 -0.41 13.17 -2.43
C PHE A 118 -1.71 12.68 -3.08
N ARG A 119 -2.64 13.61 -3.31
CA ARG A 119 -3.85 13.43 -4.11
C ARG A 119 -4.04 14.64 -5.03
N ARG A 120 -4.34 14.36 -6.30
CA ARG A 120 -4.74 15.37 -7.29
C ARG A 120 -6.06 16.02 -6.87
N ASN A 121 -6.21 17.31 -7.20
CA ASN A 121 -7.44 18.07 -6.92
C ASN A 121 -8.59 17.61 -7.82
N GLU A 122 -8.26 17.38 -9.08
CA GLU A 122 -9.15 16.81 -10.08
C GLU A 122 -8.84 15.33 -10.15
N ILE A 123 -9.81 14.52 -9.75
CA ILE A 123 -9.83 13.15 -10.19
C ILE A 123 -10.72 13.15 -11.42
N SER A 124 -10.27 12.54 -12.51
CA SER A 124 -11.08 12.27 -13.71
C SER A 124 -12.50 11.84 -13.31
N LYS A 125 -13.49 12.25 -14.12
CA LYS A 125 -14.96 12.28 -13.92
C LYS A 125 -15.66 11.10 -13.18
N ASN A 126 -14.97 10.01 -12.83
CA ASN A 126 -15.54 8.78 -12.28
C ASN A 126 -15.10 8.42 -10.85
N TYR A 127 -14.27 9.22 -10.16
CA TYR A 127 -13.91 8.89 -8.77
C TYR A 127 -14.86 9.56 -7.77
N PRO A 128 -15.49 8.78 -6.86
CA PRO A 128 -16.42 9.32 -5.89
C PRO A 128 -15.77 10.39 -5.00
N LYS A 129 -16.55 11.40 -4.60
CA LYS A 129 -16.14 12.44 -3.65
C LYS A 129 -15.39 11.80 -2.48
N VAL A 130 -14.14 12.22 -2.27
CA VAL A 130 -13.29 11.64 -1.24
C VAL A 130 -13.96 11.83 0.11
N SER A 131 -14.35 10.73 0.76
CA SER A 131 -14.91 10.78 2.12
C SER A 131 -14.00 11.63 3.02
N LYS A 132 -14.61 12.57 3.75
CA LYS A 132 -13.92 13.40 4.77
C LYS A 132 -13.30 12.55 5.88
N TYR A 133 -13.80 11.33 6.03
CA TYR A 133 -13.42 10.40 7.07
C TYR A 133 -12.67 9.20 6.50
N ARG A 134 -11.97 8.53 7.42
CA ARG A 134 -11.32 7.25 7.20
C ARG A 134 -11.81 6.28 8.26
N THR A 135 -12.27 5.12 7.81
CA THR A 135 -12.67 4.02 8.69
C THR A 135 -11.46 3.16 9.00
N PHE A 136 -11.30 2.82 10.28
CA PHE A 136 -10.30 1.90 10.79
C PHE A 136 -11.01 0.79 11.56
N ARG A 137 -10.42 -0.40 11.60
CA ARG A 137 -10.97 -1.55 12.33
C ARG A 137 -9.86 -2.19 13.17
N ASN A 138 -10.10 -2.45 14.46
CA ASN A 138 -9.10 -3.05 15.35
C ASN A 138 -9.12 -4.58 15.31
N ILE A 139 -8.23 -5.21 16.09
CA ILE A 139 -8.11 -6.67 16.21
C ILE A 139 -9.35 -7.37 16.80
N SER A 140 -10.23 -6.62 17.49
CA SER A 140 -11.52 -7.10 18.00
C SER A 140 -12.65 -6.92 16.98
N GLY A 141 -12.38 -6.32 15.81
CA GLY A 141 -13.37 -6.03 14.78
C GLY A 141 -14.16 -4.73 14.97
N LYS A 142 -13.88 -3.94 16.01
CA LYS A 142 -14.52 -2.65 16.29
C LYS A 142 -14.03 -1.59 15.30
N GLU A 143 -14.97 -0.84 14.74
CA GLU A 143 -14.67 0.25 13.82
C GLU A 143 -14.64 1.62 14.48
N ILE A 144 -13.75 2.48 13.99
CA ILE A 144 -13.75 3.91 14.29
C ILE A 144 -13.62 4.72 13.00
N LYS A 145 -14.19 5.93 12.99
CA LYS A 145 -14.06 6.89 11.88
C LYS A 145 -13.30 8.10 12.37
N LEU A 146 -12.19 8.43 11.70
CA LEU A 146 -11.41 9.64 11.99
C LEU A 146 -11.42 10.60 10.80
N LYS A 147 -11.44 11.90 11.08
CA LYS A 147 -11.34 12.94 10.04
C LYS A 147 -9.94 12.92 9.44
N LYS A 148 -9.85 13.00 8.11
CA LYS A 148 -8.56 13.09 7.41
C LYS A 148 -7.95 14.46 7.64
N VAL A 149 -6.68 14.50 8.02
CA VAL A 149 -5.87 15.72 8.03
C VAL A 149 -5.33 15.94 6.62
N TYR A 150 -5.68 17.06 6.00
CA TYR A 150 -5.20 17.42 4.67
C TYR A 150 -4.65 18.84 4.61
N LYS A 151 -3.67 19.05 3.73
CA LYS A 151 -3.08 20.36 3.43
C LYS A 151 -3.04 20.58 1.92
N LYS A 152 -3.54 21.74 1.45
CA LYS A 152 -3.43 22.13 0.04
C LYS A 152 -1.97 22.41 -0.33
N ILE A 153 -1.56 21.99 -1.52
CA ILE A 153 -0.27 22.30 -2.13
C ILE A 153 -0.49 22.69 -3.59
N ASN A 154 0.52 23.27 -4.24
CA ASN A 154 0.39 23.80 -5.60
C ASN A 154 -0.11 22.75 -6.61
N SER A 155 0.34 21.49 -6.47
CA SER A 155 -0.05 20.39 -7.36
C SER A 155 -1.36 19.69 -6.97
N GLY A 156 -1.93 19.96 -5.78
CA GLY A 156 -3.07 19.19 -5.28
C GLY A 156 -3.30 19.34 -3.77
N LYS A 157 -3.49 18.21 -3.10
CA LYS A 157 -3.58 18.14 -1.64
C LYS A 157 -2.76 16.98 -1.10
N THR A 158 -2.25 17.15 0.10
CA THR A 158 -1.60 16.09 0.86
C THR A 158 -2.53 15.60 1.95
N ILE A 159 -2.42 14.32 2.31
CA ILE A 159 -3.20 13.67 3.37
C ILE A 159 -2.22 12.94 4.28
N GLU A 160 -2.32 13.17 5.58
CA GLU A 160 -1.57 12.39 6.56
C GLU A 160 -2.05 10.94 6.58
N PHE A 161 -1.10 10.03 6.61
CA PHE A 161 -1.34 8.61 6.41
C PHE A 161 -0.38 7.80 7.27
N SER A 162 -0.88 7.21 8.35
CA SER A 162 -0.06 6.38 9.23
C SER A 162 -0.12 4.91 8.81
N ALA A 163 0.88 4.12 9.22
CA ALA A 163 0.83 2.66 9.05
C ALA A 163 -0.25 2.02 9.95
N PHE A 164 -0.52 2.63 11.10
CA PHE A 164 -1.56 2.27 12.06
C PHE A 164 -1.93 3.51 12.88
N ILE A 165 -2.99 3.42 13.65
CA ILE A 165 -3.31 4.39 14.71
C ILE A 165 -3.50 3.65 16.03
N GLU A 166 -3.19 4.33 17.13
CA GLU A 166 -3.54 3.93 18.48
C GLU A 166 -4.59 4.88 19.00
N LYS A 167 -5.69 4.33 19.51
CA LYS A 167 -6.74 5.11 20.13
C LYS A 167 -7.43 4.26 21.18
N ASP A 168 -7.71 4.82 22.35
CA ASP A 168 -8.41 4.14 23.44
C ASP A 168 -7.73 2.80 23.81
N HIS A 169 -6.39 2.79 23.85
CA HIS A 169 -5.53 1.60 24.06
C HIS A 169 -5.68 0.48 23.03
N GLU A 170 -6.33 0.75 21.90
CA GLU A 170 -6.56 -0.21 20.83
C GLU A 170 -5.67 0.08 19.61
N PHE A 171 -5.21 -1.00 18.97
CA PHE A 171 -4.41 -0.97 17.76
C PHE A 171 -5.30 -1.10 16.51
N TYR A 172 -5.19 -0.13 15.61
CA TYR A 172 -5.90 -0.16 14.34
C TYR A 172 -4.90 -0.13 13.17
N PRO A 173 -4.67 -1.26 12.49
CA PRO A 173 -3.82 -1.27 11.30
C PRO A 173 -4.46 -0.46 10.18
N ASP A 174 -3.62 0.12 9.36
CA ASP A 174 -4.05 0.90 8.22
C ASP A 174 -3.62 0.27 6.89
N VAL A 175 -4.18 0.73 5.78
CA VAL A 175 -4.03 0.08 4.46
C VAL A 175 -2.57 -0.07 4.01
N GLN A 176 -1.67 0.83 4.39
CA GLN A 176 -0.23 0.70 4.08
C GLN A 176 0.38 -0.54 4.74
N LEU A 177 0.10 -0.74 6.03
CA LEU A 177 0.54 -1.91 6.78
C LEU A 177 -0.16 -3.17 6.26
N THR A 178 -1.49 -3.09 6.05
CA THR A 178 -2.30 -4.20 5.54
C THR A 178 -1.80 -4.70 4.19
N ASN A 179 -1.43 -3.82 3.25
CA ASN A 179 -0.91 -4.22 1.94
C ASN A 179 0.39 -5.04 2.03
N LEU A 180 1.23 -4.78 3.04
CA LEU A 180 2.47 -5.55 3.28
C LEU A 180 2.23 -6.80 4.13
N LEU A 181 1.13 -6.88 4.88
CA LEU A 181 0.73 -8.05 5.65
C LEU A 181 0.05 -9.13 4.79
N LEU A 182 -0.74 -8.71 3.79
CA LEU A 182 -1.53 -9.60 2.94
C LEU A 182 -0.70 -10.20 1.80
N ASN A 183 0.30 -11.01 2.16
CA ASN A 183 1.13 -11.80 1.26
C ASN A 183 1.58 -11.07 -0.04
N PRO A 184 2.27 -9.91 0.08
CA PRO A 184 2.78 -9.20 -1.08
C PRO A 184 3.76 -10.08 -1.88
N ILE A 185 3.77 -9.93 -3.20
CA ILE A 185 4.69 -10.67 -4.08
C ILE A 185 5.78 -9.71 -4.57
N ILE A 186 7.01 -9.91 -4.12
CA ILE A 186 8.17 -9.14 -4.60
C ILE A 186 8.48 -9.58 -6.03
N LEU A 187 8.37 -8.65 -6.99
CA LEU A 187 8.66 -8.89 -8.40
C LEU A 187 10.14 -8.60 -8.73
N SER A 188 10.72 -7.59 -8.08
CA SER A 188 12.15 -7.30 -8.10
C SER A 188 12.56 -6.54 -6.85
N GLU A 189 13.82 -6.68 -6.44
CA GLU A 189 14.41 -5.91 -5.36
C GLU A 189 15.93 -5.85 -5.44
N ASN A 190 16.49 -4.76 -4.92
CA ASN A 190 17.92 -4.61 -4.75
C ASN A 190 18.34 -5.18 -3.38
N LYS A 191 19.36 -6.05 -3.37
CA LYS A 191 20.03 -6.56 -2.15
C LYS A 191 19.07 -7.08 -1.05
N LYS A 192 17.93 -7.66 -1.42
CA LYS A 192 16.92 -8.19 -0.49
C LYS A 192 16.32 -7.14 0.48
N ILE A 193 16.38 -5.85 0.13
CA ILE A 193 15.94 -4.74 1.00
C ILE A 193 14.44 -4.86 1.33
N ILE A 194 13.62 -5.21 0.35
CA ILE A 194 12.17 -5.26 0.52
C ILE A 194 11.78 -6.47 1.38
N LYS A 195 12.33 -7.64 1.06
CA LYS A 195 12.08 -8.87 1.83
C LYS A 195 12.45 -8.69 3.31
N LYS A 196 13.66 -8.22 3.59
CA LYS A 196 14.13 -7.94 4.96
C LYS A 196 13.26 -6.89 5.66
N GLY A 197 12.82 -5.87 4.94
CA GLY A 197 11.92 -4.84 5.47
C GLY A 197 10.57 -5.41 5.92
N ILE A 198 9.93 -6.26 5.10
CA ILE A 198 8.65 -6.90 5.44
C ILE A 198 8.81 -7.87 6.63
N GLU A 199 9.91 -8.63 6.68
CA GLU A 199 10.23 -9.49 7.82
C GLU A 199 10.43 -8.67 9.12
N LYS A 200 11.16 -7.57 9.04
CA LYS A 200 11.34 -6.62 10.16
C LYS A 200 10.01 -6.04 10.63
N MET A 201 9.18 -5.60 9.70
CA MET A 201 7.83 -5.08 9.99
C MET A 201 7.00 -6.08 10.79
N ARG A 202 6.99 -7.36 10.40
CA ARG A 202 6.25 -8.40 11.12
C ARG A 202 6.75 -8.59 12.54
N LYS A 203 8.08 -8.59 12.75
CA LYS A 203 8.68 -8.66 14.10
C LYS A 203 8.29 -7.46 14.94
N ASN A 204 8.42 -6.24 14.40
CA ASN A 204 8.05 -5.01 15.08
C ASN A 204 6.57 -4.99 15.45
N LEU A 205 5.71 -5.47 14.56
CA LEU A 205 4.28 -5.56 14.81
C LEU A 205 3.96 -6.54 15.93
N GLN A 206 4.59 -7.71 15.94
CA GLN A 206 4.43 -8.69 17.02
C GLN A 206 4.85 -8.12 18.38
N ILE A 207 6.03 -7.49 18.45
CA ILE A 207 6.53 -6.85 19.69
C ILE A 207 5.51 -5.80 20.17
N LYS A 208 5.01 -4.98 19.26
CA LYS A 208 4.06 -3.92 19.57
C LYS A 208 2.72 -4.46 20.08
N LEU A 209 2.14 -5.44 19.40
CA LEU A 209 0.88 -6.06 19.82
C LEU A 209 1.01 -6.75 21.18
N ASN A 210 2.10 -7.48 21.43
CA ASN A 210 2.35 -8.10 22.73
C ASN A 210 2.47 -7.06 23.86
N LYS A 211 3.09 -5.90 23.59
CA LYS A 211 3.18 -4.81 24.56
C LYS A 211 1.81 -4.16 24.83
N MET A 212 0.98 -4.00 23.80
CA MET A 212 -0.35 -3.39 23.93
C MET A 212 -1.38 -4.33 24.58
N TYR A 213 -1.24 -5.64 24.38
CA TYR A 213 -2.17 -6.64 24.88
C TYR A 213 -1.45 -7.74 25.67
N PRO A 214 -0.79 -7.40 26.80
CA PRO A 214 0.06 -8.36 27.54
C PRO A 214 -0.74 -9.54 28.12
N GLN A 215 -2.03 -9.35 28.38
CA GLN A 215 -2.92 -10.36 28.93
C GLN A 215 -3.56 -11.26 27.86
N LYS A 216 -3.45 -10.90 26.57
CA LYS A 216 -4.06 -11.68 25.49
C LYS A 216 -3.14 -12.81 25.08
N ASN A 217 -3.70 -14.00 24.94
CA ASN A 217 -2.97 -15.10 24.34
C ASN A 217 -2.71 -14.82 22.86
N LYS A 218 -1.61 -15.36 22.32
CA LYS A 218 -1.25 -15.30 20.90
C LYS A 218 -2.43 -15.54 19.93
N LYS A 219 -3.23 -16.58 20.21
CA LYS A 219 -4.43 -16.93 19.41
C LYS A 219 -5.52 -15.84 19.37
N GLU A 220 -5.50 -14.90 20.32
CA GLU A 220 -6.46 -13.77 20.42
C GLU A 220 -5.96 -12.52 19.68
N LEU A 221 -4.68 -12.48 19.29
CA LEU A 221 -4.09 -11.46 18.43
C LEU A 221 -4.30 -11.82 16.95
N ASP A 222 -5.55 -11.77 16.51
CA ASP A 222 -5.94 -12.09 15.13
C ASP A 222 -6.09 -10.83 14.28
N LEU A 223 -5.05 -10.47 13.51
CA LEU A 223 -5.11 -9.34 12.58
C LEU A 223 -6.12 -9.56 11.45
N PHE A 224 -6.61 -10.79 11.24
CA PHE A 224 -7.68 -11.04 10.28
C PHE A 224 -8.94 -10.25 10.64
N ASN A 225 -9.24 -10.09 11.92
CA ASN A 225 -10.43 -9.37 12.39
C ASN A 225 -10.38 -7.88 12.06
N ALA A 226 -9.17 -7.30 12.03
CA ALA A 226 -8.92 -5.91 11.68
C ALA A 226 -9.08 -5.62 10.17
N LEU A 227 -9.30 -6.64 9.35
CA LEU A 227 -9.52 -6.45 7.92
C LEU A 227 -10.99 -6.09 7.61
N PRO A 228 -11.25 -5.27 6.59
CA PRO A 228 -12.60 -5.10 6.02
C PRO A 228 -13.18 -6.42 5.52
N ASP A 229 -14.50 -6.59 5.60
CA ASP A 229 -15.15 -7.87 5.26
C ASP A 229 -14.95 -8.27 3.80
N ARG A 230 -15.01 -7.31 2.87
CA ARG A 230 -14.66 -7.50 1.45
C ARG A 230 -13.25 -8.07 1.20
N ILE A 231 -12.33 -7.88 2.15
CA ILE A 231 -10.97 -8.44 2.09
C ILE A 231 -10.95 -9.81 2.75
N LYS A 232 -11.60 -9.97 3.92
CA LYS A 232 -11.73 -11.26 4.62
C LYS A 232 -12.28 -12.36 3.71
N GLU A 233 -13.31 -12.04 2.94
CA GLU A 233 -13.90 -12.94 1.96
C GLU A 233 -12.90 -13.44 0.93
N LYS A 234 -11.81 -12.70 0.66
CA LYS A 234 -10.83 -13.04 -0.38
C LYS A 234 -9.65 -13.88 0.12
N ILE A 235 -9.48 -13.98 1.43
CA ILE A 235 -8.31 -14.58 2.07
C ILE A 235 -8.50 -16.09 2.23
N ASP A 236 -7.49 -16.88 1.85
CA ASP A 236 -7.48 -18.32 2.09
C ASP A 236 -7.10 -18.69 3.54
N LEU A 237 -7.29 -19.95 3.90
CA LEU A 237 -7.00 -20.44 5.25
C LEU A 237 -5.52 -20.30 5.64
N ASN A 238 -4.59 -20.41 4.69
CA ASN A 238 -3.16 -20.32 4.97
C ASN A 238 -2.75 -18.90 5.32
N LEU A 239 -3.21 -17.92 4.55
CA LEU A 239 -2.99 -16.52 4.85
C LEU A 239 -3.73 -16.09 6.12
N LYS A 240 -4.94 -16.58 6.37
CA LYS A 240 -5.64 -16.37 7.65
C LYS A 240 -4.79 -16.84 8.84
N LYS A 241 -4.19 -18.05 8.77
CA LYS A 241 -3.28 -18.55 9.81
C LYS A 241 -2.06 -17.64 10.02
N LYS A 242 -1.48 -17.08 8.95
CA LYS A 242 -0.33 -16.15 9.01
C LYS A 242 -0.64 -14.77 9.60
N LEU A 243 -1.92 -14.45 9.82
CA LEU A 243 -2.36 -13.19 10.42
C LEU A 243 -2.59 -13.29 11.94
N ARG A 244 -2.41 -14.49 12.51
CA ARG A 244 -2.46 -14.75 13.95
C ARG A 244 -1.03 -14.72 14.51
N PHE A 245 -0.81 -13.98 15.60
CA PHE A 245 0.51 -13.73 16.19
C PHE A 245 0.80 -14.54 17.44
#